data_AF-W4MEI5-F1
#
_entry.id   AF-W4MEI5-F1
#
_cell.length_a   1.000
_cell.length_b   1.000
_cell.length_c   1.000
_cell.angle_alpha   90.00
_cell.angle_beta   90.00
_cell.angle_gamma   90.00
#
_symmetry.space_group_name_H-M   'P 1'
#
loop_
_entity.id
_entity.type
_entity.pdbx_description
1 polymer ?
#
loop_
_entity_poly.entity_id
_entity_poly.type
_entity_poly.pdbx_seq_one_letter_code
_entity_poly.pdbx_strand_id
1 'polypeptide(L)'
;MEAFSFSKDSGNVRWGNTLWLNLLRAIAAGIVWAIFALIVNSDSPDAPSWWSLPFLAPIMYFILLPIYYITAKILTAILGDIIEGAINLMTFLCSFAIAIGDPLVFILHKFKPEFVPVDEYKFMNFRFVIMVLNEEGVEMNEGSL
;
A
#
# COMPACT_ATOMS: atom_id res chain seq x y z
N MET A 1 3.09 -13.94 14.34
CA MET A 1 3.87 -13.07 13.44
C MET A 1 4.34 -11.91 14.28
N GLU A 2 5.65 -11.78 14.49
CA GLU A 2 6.20 -10.59 15.12
C GLU A 2 5.91 -9.35 14.28
N ALA A 3 5.69 -8.21 14.95
CA ALA A 3 5.48 -6.95 14.26
C ALA A 3 6.81 -6.43 13.73
N PHE A 4 6.85 -6.05 12.44
CA PHE A 4 8.03 -5.45 11.80
C PHE A 4 8.54 -4.28 12.64
N SER A 5 9.85 -4.28 12.93
CA SER A 5 10.53 -3.24 13.67
C SER A 5 11.50 -2.50 12.75
N PHE A 6 11.20 -1.24 12.42
CA PHE A 6 12.00 -0.48 11.46
C PHE A 6 13.48 -0.35 11.86
N SER A 7 13.79 -0.31 13.17
CA SER A 7 15.17 -0.21 13.65
C SER A 7 15.97 -1.50 13.47
N LYS A 8 15.32 -2.67 13.51
CA LYS A 8 15.98 -3.97 13.36
C LYS A 8 15.96 -4.46 11.91
N ASP A 9 14.84 -4.25 11.23
CA ASP A 9 14.54 -4.95 9.99
C ASP A 9 14.79 -4.10 8.73
N SER A 10 15.06 -2.80 8.85
CA SER A 10 15.24 -1.91 7.69
C SER A 10 16.41 -2.30 6.79
N GLY A 11 17.45 -2.93 7.35
CA GLY A 11 18.57 -3.49 6.58
C GLY A 11 18.19 -4.72 5.74
N ASN A 12 17.10 -5.41 6.10
CA ASN A 12 16.62 -6.61 5.42
C ASN A 12 15.56 -6.30 4.35
N VAL A 13 15.15 -5.03 4.21
CA VAL A 13 14.13 -4.63 3.24
C VAL A 13 14.73 -4.51 1.84
N ARG A 14 14.17 -5.25 0.89
CA ARG A 14 14.43 -5.08 -0.55
C ARG A 14 13.66 -3.87 -1.05
N TRP A 15 14.24 -2.67 -0.89
CA TRP A 15 13.58 -1.41 -1.20
C TRP A 15 13.10 -1.30 -2.65
N GLY A 16 13.90 -1.76 -3.63
CA GLY A 16 13.48 -1.78 -5.03
C GLY A 16 12.21 -2.60 -5.26
N ASN A 17 12.16 -3.82 -4.72
CA ASN A 17 10.99 -4.70 -4.82
C ASN A 17 9.78 -4.15 -4.06
N THR A 18 10.02 -3.55 -2.88
CA THR A 18 8.99 -2.90 -2.06
C THR A 18 8.36 -1.74 -2.81
N LEU A 19 9.17 -0.83 -3.37
CA LEU A 19 8.68 0.31 -4.14
C LEU A 19 7.94 -0.16 -5.39
N TRP A 20 8.49 -1.13 -6.12
CA TRP A 20 7.87 -1.69 -7.32
C TRP A 20 6.51 -2.34 -7.02
N LEU A 21 6.42 -3.15 -5.97
CA LEU A 21 5.17 -3.79 -5.57
C LEU A 21 4.10 -2.75 -5.20
N ASN A 22 4.43 -1.76 -4.37
CA ASN A 22 3.47 -0.75 -3.98
C ASN A 22 3.09 0.19 -5.14
N LEU A 23 4.01 0.43 -6.09
CA LEU A 23 3.71 1.11 -7.35
C LEU A 23 2.67 0.33 -8.17
N LEU A 24 2.87 -0.98 -8.36
CA LEU A 24 1.91 -1.83 -9.05
C LEU A 24 0.53 -1.80 -8.40
N ARG A 25 0.49 -1.87 -7.06
CA ARG A 25 -0.77 -1.75 -6.28
C ARG A 25 -1.45 -0.41 -6.50
N ALA A 26 -0.70 0.70 -6.45
CA ALA A 26 -1.27 2.03 -6.64
C ALA A 26 -1.79 2.26 -8.06
N ILE A 27 -1.09 1.76 -9.09
CA ILE A 27 -1.56 1.78 -10.48
C ILE A 27 -2.84 0.96 -10.62
N ALA A 28 -2.84 -0.27 -10.10
CA ALA A 28 -4.00 -1.15 -10.12
C ALA A 28 -5.21 -0.53 -9.41
N ALA A 29 -5.00 0.07 -8.24
CA ALA A 29 -6.03 0.80 -7.51
C ALA A 29 -6.57 1.96 -8.36
N GLY A 30 -5.69 2.75 -8.99
CA GLY A 30 -6.08 3.84 -9.88
C GLY A 30 -6.93 3.38 -11.07
N ILE A 31 -6.65 2.21 -11.65
CA ILE A 31 -7.46 1.60 -12.71
C ILE A 31 -8.85 1.24 -12.18
N VAL A 32 -8.93 0.56 -11.04
CA VAL A 32 -10.22 0.15 -10.47
C VAL A 32 -11.06 1.38 -10.08
N TRP A 33 -10.45 2.39 -9.47
CA TRP A 33 -11.13 3.65 -9.14
C TRP A 33 -11.56 4.42 -10.38
N ALA A 34 -10.78 4.42 -11.46
CA ALA A 34 -11.19 5.02 -12.73
C ALA A 34 -12.44 4.35 -13.30
N ILE A 35 -12.49 3.02 -13.30
CA ILE A 35 -13.66 2.26 -13.75
C ILE A 35 -14.88 2.57 -12.85
N PHE A 36 -14.69 2.55 -11.53
CA PHE A 36 -15.76 2.85 -10.58
C PHE A 36 -16.31 4.27 -10.78
N ALA A 37 -15.42 5.26 -10.91
CA ALA A 37 -15.80 6.66 -11.11
C ALA A 37 -16.52 6.86 -12.46
N LEU A 38 -16.10 6.16 -13.51
CA LEU A 38 -16.75 6.18 -14.82
C LEU A 38 -18.17 5.61 -14.76
N ILE A 39 -18.40 4.54 -13.99
CA ILE A 39 -19.75 3.97 -13.83
C ILE A 39 -20.65 4.91 -13.02
N VAL A 40 -20.15 5.43 -11.89
CA VAL A 40 -20.93 6.25 -10.96
C VAL A 40 -21.22 7.66 -11.50
N ASN A 41 -20.32 8.24 -12.30
CA ASN A 41 -20.42 9.61 -12.79
C ASN A 41 -20.57 9.68 -14.32
N SER A 42 -21.08 8.62 -14.96
CA SER A 42 -21.20 8.52 -16.41
C SER A 42 -21.98 9.68 -17.06
N ASP A 43 -22.94 10.26 -16.33
CA ASP A 43 -23.81 11.33 -16.83
C ASP A 43 -23.37 12.75 -16.43
N SER A 44 -22.23 12.92 -15.74
CA SER A 44 -21.78 14.23 -15.26
C SER A 44 -20.87 14.92 -16.28
N PRO A 45 -21.30 16.03 -16.91
CA PRO A 45 -20.52 16.72 -17.95
C PRO A 45 -19.25 17.41 -17.40
N ASP A 46 -19.23 17.69 -16.10
CA ASP A 46 -18.11 18.37 -15.41
C ASP A 46 -17.19 17.39 -14.66
N ALA A 47 -17.35 16.08 -14.91
CA ALA A 47 -16.58 15.08 -14.21
C ALA A 47 -15.07 15.22 -14.53
N PRO A 48 -14.19 15.20 -13.50
CA PRO A 48 -12.75 15.13 -13.70
C PRO A 48 -12.36 14.03 -14.69
N SER A 49 -11.24 14.18 -15.39
CA SER A 49 -10.75 13.15 -16.31
C SER A 49 -10.32 11.90 -15.53
N TRP A 50 -11.27 11.00 -15.27
CA TRP A 50 -11.07 9.77 -14.50
C TRP A 50 -9.96 8.89 -15.08
N TRP A 51 -9.71 9.02 -16.39
CA TRP A 51 -8.61 8.39 -17.12
C TRP A 51 -7.22 8.76 -16.60
N SER A 52 -7.07 9.87 -15.89
CA SER A 52 -5.81 10.27 -15.26
C SER A 52 -5.51 9.54 -13.96
N LEU A 53 -6.52 8.92 -13.32
CA LEU A 53 -6.37 8.27 -12.01
C LEU A 53 -5.32 7.16 -11.97
N PRO A 54 -5.16 6.26 -12.97
CA PRO A 54 -4.07 5.27 -12.99
C PRO A 54 -2.67 5.87 -12.92
N PHE A 55 -2.51 7.12 -13.39
CA PHE A 55 -1.23 7.84 -13.39
C PHE A 55 -1.08 8.73 -12.17
N LEU A 56 -2.16 9.37 -11.72
CA LEU A 56 -2.16 10.24 -10.54
C LEU A 56 -2.12 9.44 -9.24
N ALA A 57 -2.82 8.30 -9.15
CA ALA A 57 -2.87 7.47 -7.95
C ALA A 57 -1.48 7.06 -7.44
N PRO A 58 -0.54 6.53 -8.25
CA PRO A 58 0.81 6.21 -7.78
C PRO A 58 1.59 7.46 -7.34
N ILE A 59 1.47 8.58 -8.06
CA ILE A 59 2.14 9.84 -7.69
C ILE A 59 1.63 10.32 -6.32
N MET A 60 0.31 10.39 -6.16
CA MET A 60 -0.33 10.79 -4.91
C MET A 60 0.01 9.81 -3.79
N TYR A 61 0.02 8.51 -4.05
CA TYR A 61 0.40 7.50 -3.07
C TYR A 61 1.82 7.75 -2.53
N PHE A 62 2.83 7.89 -3.40
CA PHE A 62 4.21 8.09 -2.95
C PHE A 62 4.48 9.45 -2.30
N ILE A 63 3.72 10.50 -2.66
CA ILE A 63 3.81 11.82 -2.02
C ILE A 63 3.12 11.82 -0.66
N LEU A 64 1.91 11.27 -0.58
CA LEU A 64 1.10 11.29 0.64
C LEU A 64 1.61 10.31 1.69
N LEU A 65 2.28 9.23 1.29
CA LEU A 65 2.81 8.23 2.22
C LEU A 65 3.77 8.80 3.27
N PRO A 66 4.88 9.48 2.90
CA PRO A 66 5.78 10.07 3.89
C PRO A 66 5.10 11.16 4.72
N ILE A 67 4.24 11.97 4.10
CA ILE A 67 3.44 12.99 4.80
C ILE A 67 2.59 12.33 5.88
N TYR A 68 1.86 11.28 5.52
CA TYR A 68 1.01 10.52 6.43
C TYR A 68 1.79 9.97 7.62
N TYR A 69 2.92 9.29 7.39
CA TYR A 69 3.70 8.71 8.48
C TYR A 69 4.32 9.78 9.39
N ILE A 70 4.81 10.89 8.83
CA ILE A 70 5.36 12.00 9.61
C ILE A 70 4.26 12.65 10.45
N THR A 71 3.12 12.99 9.83
CA THR A 71 1.99 13.60 10.51
C THR A 71 1.43 12.69 11.60
N ALA A 72 1.25 11.39 11.33
CA ALA A 72 0.81 10.43 12.34
C ALA A 72 1.77 10.40 13.52
N LYS A 73 3.08 10.32 13.28
CA LYS A 73 4.09 10.30 14.35
C LYS A 73 4.10 11.57 15.18
N ILE A 74 4.01 12.74 14.55
CA ILE A 74 3.95 14.04 15.23
C ILE A 74 2.68 14.14 16.08
N LEU A 75 1.52 13.78 15.52
CA LEU A 75 0.24 13.85 16.23
C LEU A 75 0.18 12.89 17.41
N THR A 76 0.63 11.65 17.26
CA THR A 76 0.74 10.70 18.38
C THR A 76 1.71 11.22 19.44
N ALA A 77 2.83 11.84 19.07
CA ALA A 77 3.77 12.39 20.04
C ALA A 77 3.20 13.57 20.85
N ILE A 78 2.33 14.40 20.26
CA ILE A 78 1.74 15.58 20.91
C ILE A 78 0.49 15.23 21.70
N LEU A 79 -0.40 14.43 21.12
CA LEU A 79 -1.75 14.16 21.64
C LEU A 79 -1.88 12.80 22.33
N GLY A 80 -0.84 11.97 22.27
CA GLY A 80 -0.83 10.63 22.84
C GLY A 80 -1.93 9.74 22.28
N ASP A 81 -2.47 8.88 23.15
CA ASP A 81 -3.46 7.85 22.79
C ASP A 81 -4.81 8.43 22.34
N ILE A 82 -5.10 9.70 22.63
CA ILE A 82 -6.38 10.35 22.29
C ILE A 82 -6.64 10.32 20.77
N ILE A 83 -5.59 10.42 19.95
CA ILE A 83 -5.71 10.47 18.49
C ILE A 83 -5.43 9.12 17.81
N GLU A 84 -5.03 8.09 18.56
CA GLU A 84 -4.66 6.79 18.01
C GLU A 84 -5.80 6.17 17.18
N GLY A 85 -7.03 6.23 17.69
CA GLY A 85 -8.21 5.73 16.99
C GLY A 85 -8.44 6.42 15.63
N ALA A 86 -8.21 7.72 15.55
CA ALA A 86 -8.36 8.48 14.30
C ALA A 86 -7.25 8.13 13.30
N ILE A 87 -6.02 7.95 13.77
CA ILE A 87 -4.89 7.53 12.94
C ILE A 87 -5.16 6.14 12.37
N ASN A 88 -5.59 5.19 13.21
CA ASN A 88 -5.91 3.81 12.80
C ASN A 88 -7.07 3.77 11.79
N LEU A 89 -8.11 4.58 11.99
CA LEU A 89 -9.20 4.70 11.02
C LEU A 89 -8.70 5.27 9.69
N MET A 90 -7.86 6.31 9.72
CA MET A 90 -7.23 6.85 8.51
C MET A 90 -6.33 5.82 7.83
N THR A 91 -5.52 5.05 8.58
CA THR A 91 -4.71 3.95 8.03
C THR A 91 -5.60 2.94 7.32
N PHE A 92 -6.73 2.59 7.94
CA PHE A 92 -7.67 1.63 7.38
C PHE A 92 -8.28 2.14 6.08
N LEU A 93 -8.74 3.40 6.03
CA LEU A 93 -9.29 4.01 4.83
C LEU A 93 -8.26 4.09 3.68
N CYS A 94 -7.02 4.51 3.98
CA CYS A 94 -5.94 4.53 3.00
C CYS A 94 -5.57 3.12 2.52
N SER A 95 -5.51 2.15 3.44
CA SER A 95 -5.24 0.74 3.11
C SER A 95 -6.33 0.18 2.22
N PHE A 96 -7.61 0.47 2.50
CA PHE A 96 -8.75 0.05 1.71
C PHE A 96 -8.72 0.65 0.30
N ALA A 97 -8.45 1.94 0.18
CA ALA A 97 -8.38 2.63 -1.11
C ALA A 97 -7.34 2.01 -2.06
N ILE A 98 -6.22 1.50 -1.52
CA ILE A 98 -5.20 0.79 -2.29
C ILE A 98 -5.54 -0.69 -2.47
N ALA A 99 -6.05 -1.36 -1.44
CA ALA A 99 -6.36 -2.79 -1.46
C ALA A 99 -7.42 -3.15 -2.52
N ILE A 100 -8.28 -2.21 -2.90
CA ILE A 100 -9.22 -2.37 -4.02
C ILE A 100 -8.52 -2.75 -5.34
N GLY A 101 -7.26 -2.34 -5.53
CA GLY A 101 -6.45 -2.72 -6.69
C GLY A 101 -5.81 -4.11 -6.60
N ASP A 102 -5.75 -4.71 -5.43
CA ASP A 102 -5.02 -5.97 -5.19
C ASP A 102 -5.54 -7.15 -6.04
N PRO A 103 -6.85 -7.30 -6.35
CA PRO A 103 -7.32 -8.34 -7.27
C PRO A 103 -6.63 -8.31 -8.64
N LEU A 104 -6.35 -7.13 -9.19
CA LEU A 104 -5.62 -7.00 -10.47
C LEU A 104 -4.15 -7.41 -10.32
N VAL A 105 -3.51 -7.03 -9.20
CA VAL A 105 -2.12 -7.43 -8.90
C VAL A 105 -2.04 -8.93 -8.67
N PHE A 106 -3.04 -9.53 -8.03
CA PHE A 106 -3.15 -10.97 -7.83
C PHE A 106 -3.29 -11.71 -9.16
N ILE A 107 -4.14 -11.23 -10.06
CA ILE A 107 -4.25 -11.75 -11.42
C ILE A 107 -2.89 -11.66 -12.14
N LEU A 108 -2.22 -10.51 -12.06
CA LEU A 108 -0.89 -10.33 -12.64
C LEU A 108 0.13 -11.33 -12.08
N HIS A 109 0.17 -11.54 -10.76
CA HIS A 109 1.04 -12.53 -10.11
C HIS A 109 0.75 -13.96 -10.59
N LYS A 110 -0.53 -14.32 -10.78
CA LYS A 110 -0.92 -15.65 -11.28
C LYS A 110 -0.47 -15.92 -12.71
N PHE A 111 -0.50 -14.92 -13.59
CA PHE A 111 -0.10 -15.07 -14.99
C PHE A 111 1.39 -14.85 -15.21
N LYS A 112 1.99 -13.94 -14.43
CA LYS A 112 3.33 -13.41 -14.62
C LYS A 112 3.99 -13.13 -13.25
N PRO A 113 4.33 -14.19 -12.49
CA PRO A 113 4.86 -14.06 -11.12
C PRO A 113 6.17 -13.25 -11.08
N GLU A 114 6.96 -13.28 -12.15
CA GLU A 114 8.19 -12.50 -12.31
C GLU A 114 8.01 -10.97 -12.16
N PHE A 115 6.80 -10.44 -12.39
CA PHE A 115 6.52 -9.00 -12.26
C PHE A 115 6.17 -8.57 -10.84
N VAL A 116 5.74 -9.50 -9.99
CA VAL A 116 5.26 -9.21 -8.64
C VAL A 116 6.25 -9.85 -7.68
N PRO A 117 7.19 -9.08 -7.08
CA PRO A 117 8.39 -9.61 -6.43
C PRO A 117 8.11 -10.13 -5.01
N VAL A 118 7.15 -11.05 -4.90
CA VAL A 118 6.80 -11.82 -3.70
C VAL A 118 6.48 -13.26 -4.09
N ASP A 119 6.78 -14.20 -3.20
CA ASP A 119 6.52 -15.62 -3.44
C ASP A 119 5.02 -15.89 -3.50
N GLU A 120 4.28 -15.34 -2.54
CA GLU A 120 2.84 -15.48 -2.44
C GLU A 120 2.15 -14.11 -2.32
N TYR A 121 1.37 -13.75 -3.35
CA TYR A 121 0.49 -12.59 -3.30
C TYR A 121 -0.95 -13.04 -2.98
N LYS A 122 -1.58 -12.41 -1.97
CA LYS A 122 -2.98 -12.69 -1.60
C LYS A 122 -3.95 -11.88 -2.47
N PHE A 123 -5.16 -12.38 -2.64
CA PHE A 123 -6.22 -11.70 -3.41
C PHE A 123 -6.56 -10.30 -2.87
N MET A 124 -6.49 -10.11 -1.55
CA MET A 124 -6.72 -8.83 -0.87
C MET A 124 -5.69 -8.65 0.25
N ASN A 125 -5.02 -7.50 0.30
CA ASN A 125 -4.08 -7.13 1.36
C ASN A 125 -4.44 -5.76 1.94
N PHE A 126 -5.06 -5.74 3.12
CA PHE A 126 -5.41 -4.52 3.86
C PHE A 126 -4.20 -3.85 4.54
N ARG A 127 -3.04 -3.88 3.89
CA ARG A 127 -1.83 -3.19 4.32
C ARG A 127 -1.59 -1.98 3.44
N PHE A 128 -1.41 -0.81 4.06
CA PHE A 128 -1.12 0.40 3.32
C PHE A 128 0.20 0.30 2.54
N VAL A 129 1.21 -0.32 3.14
CA VAL A 129 2.50 -0.66 2.51
C VAL A 129 2.77 -2.15 2.71
N ILE A 130 3.20 -2.83 1.65
CA ILE A 130 3.78 -4.18 1.75
C ILE A 130 5.28 -4.06 1.61
N MET A 131 6.02 -4.47 2.64
CA MET A 131 7.48 -4.53 2.63
C MET A 131 7.93 -5.91 2.16
N VAL A 132 8.90 -5.95 1.25
CA VAL A 132 9.52 -7.18 0.76
C VAL A 132 10.84 -7.37 1.51
N LEU A 133 10.97 -8.49 2.23
CA LEU A 133 12.15 -8.82 3.04
C LEU A 133 13.08 -9.80 2.31
N ASN A 134 14.37 -9.82 2.65
CA ASN A 134 15.29 -10.89 2.28
C ASN A 134 14.99 -12.15 3.10
N GLU A 135 15.21 -13.33 2.52
CA GLU A 135 15.00 -14.65 3.16
C GLU A 135 15.80 -14.78 4.47
N GLU A 136 17.05 -14.32 4.50
CA GLU A 136 17.94 -14.33 5.67
C GLU A 136 17.40 -13.52 6.87
N GLY A 137 16.54 -12.52 6.61
CA GLY A 137 15.92 -11.72 7.66
C GLY A 137 14.79 -12.43 8.41
N VAL A 138 14.22 -13.50 7.83
CA VAL A 138 13.13 -14.27 8.43
C VAL A 138 13.67 -15.27 9.45
N GLU A 139 14.79 -15.93 9.14
CA GLU A 139 15.39 -16.96 10.01
C GLU A 139 15.96 -16.39 11.31
N MET A 140 16.48 -15.15 11.31
CA MET A 140 17.04 -14.53 12.52
C MET A 140 16.00 -14.23 13.62
N ASN A 141 14.72 -14.07 13.27
CA ASN A 141 13.65 -13.88 14.27
C ASN A 141 13.10 -15.21 14.81
N GLU A 142 13.24 -16.32 14.07
CA GLU A 142 12.82 -17.65 14.55
C GLU A 142 13.88 -18.31 15.46
N GLY A 143 15.15 -17.94 15.33
CA GLY A 143 16.27 -18.50 16.10
C GLY A 143 16.58 -17.83 17.45
N SER A 144 15.87 -16.77 17.83
CA SER A 144 16.15 -16.00 19.07
C SER A 144 15.17 -16.22 20.22
N LEU A 145 14.45 -17.34 20.22
CA LEU A 145 13.52 -17.74 21.30
C LEU A 145 14.23 -18.43 22.47
#